data_AF-A0A376L649-F1
#
_entry.id   AF-A0A376L649-F1
#
_cell.length_a   1.000
_cell.length_b   1.000
_cell.length_c   1.000
_cell.angle_alpha   90.00
_cell.angle_beta   90.00
_cell.angle_gamma   90.00
#
_symmetry.space_group_name_H-M   'P 1'
#
loop_
_entity.id
_entity.type
_entity.pdbx_description
1 polymer ?
#
loop_
_entity_poly.entity_id
_entity_poly.type
_entity_poly.pdbx_seq_one_letter_code
_entity_poly.pdbx_strand_id
1 'polypeptide(L)'
;MGQIFRKVLIDVFREAQQTGDVPPGFNPAESAKKPQVRISRQRLTFDEWMMIYNAAEKDGYFLQRGMLLALMTGQRLSDICKMQFSDIRDGYLHVEQQKTGTRIAIPLALRCDKLNLTLDDVVSSCRDCVLSPWLLHHPSRERDS
;
A
#
# COMPACT_ATOMS: atom_id res chain seq x y z
N MET A 1 19.68 5.62 -4.20
CA MET A 1 20.39 4.62 -5.02
C MET A 1 21.71 4.15 -4.43
N GLY A 2 22.67 5.03 -4.11
CA GLY A 2 24.00 4.61 -3.63
C GLY A 2 24.02 3.68 -2.40
N GLN A 3 23.07 3.85 -1.46
CA GLN A 3 22.97 2.96 -0.29
C GLN A 3 22.55 1.52 -0.67
N ILE A 4 21.67 1.36 -1.66
CA ILE A 4 21.24 0.04 -2.16
C ILE A 4 22.41 -0.63 -2.88
N PHE A 5 23.08 0.10 -3.76
CA PHE A 5 24.23 -0.42 -4.52
C PHE A 5 25.36 -0.90 -3.60
N ARG A 6 25.73 -0.10 -2.58
CA ARG A 6 26.71 -0.52 -1.57
C ARG A 6 26.26 -1.78 -0.83
N LYS A 7 24.98 -1.87 -0.43
CA LYS A 7 24.46 -3.05 0.27
C LYS A 7 24.52 -4.31 -0.60
N VAL A 8 24.16 -4.20 -1.87
CA VAL A 8 24.22 -5.31 -2.84
C VAL A 8 25.66 -5.76 -3.06
N LEU A 9 26.59 -4.84 -3.29
CA LEU A 9 28.00 -5.20 -3.47
C LEU A 9 28.61 -5.86 -2.24
N ILE A 10 28.27 -5.39 -1.03
CA ILE A 10 28.71 -6.06 0.21
C ILE A 10 28.25 -7.52 0.22
N ASP A 11 27.02 -7.78 -0.20
CA ASP A 11 26.45 -9.13 -0.26
C ASP A 11 27.14 -9.99 -1.33
N VAL A 12 27.36 -9.44 -2.52
CA VAL A 12 28.09 -10.13 -3.60
C VAL A 12 29.50 -10.55 -3.16
N PHE A 13 30.24 -9.66 -2.50
CA PHE A 13 31.57 -10.00 -1.98
C PHE A 13 31.51 -11.00 -0.82
N ARG A 14 30.42 -11.04 -0.05
CA ARG A 14 30.21 -12.06 0.99
C ARG A 14 29.98 -13.44 0.36
N GLU A 15 29.21 -13.52 -0.71
CA GLU A 15 29.03 -14.77 -1.47
C GLU A 15 30.34 -15.23 -2.13
N ALA A 16 31.09 -14.31 -2.75
CA ALA A 16 32.39 -14.60 -3.34
C ALA A 16 33.43 -15.13 -2.32
N GLN A 17 33.33 -14.71 -1.05
CA GLN A 17 34.16 -15.28 0.03
C GLN A 17 33.75 -16.72 0.36
N GLN A 18 32.45 -17.04 0.34
CA GLN A 18 31.96 -18.39 0.64
C GLN A 18 32.32 -19.39 -0.47
N THR A 19 32.31 -18.95 -1.73
CA THR A 19 32.73 -19.75 -2.88
C THR A 19 34.25 -19.86 -3.02
N GLY A 20 35.00 -19.00 -2.32
CA GLY A 20 36.47 -18.96 -2.36
C GLY A 20 37.06 -18.16 -3.52
N ASP A 21 36.22 -17.41 -4.26
CA ASP A 21 36.67 -16.52 -5.34
C ASP A 21 37.48 -15.32 -4.82
N VAL A 22 37.26 -14.93 -3.55
CA VAL A 22 38.07 -13.92 -2.85
C VAL A 22 38.45 -14.38 -1.43
N PRO A 23 39.57 -13.91 -0.86
CA PRO A 23 39.98 -14.29 0.48
C PRO A 23 38.97 -13.89 1.58
N PRO A 24 38.86 -14.67 2.66
CA PRO A 24 38.05 -14.29 3.83
C PRO A 24 38.43 -12.90 4.35
N GLY A 25 37.43 -12.06 4.60
CA GLY A 25 37.62 -10.67 5.05
C GLY A 25 37.88 -9.66 3.94
N PHE A 26 37.97 -10.07 2.67
CA PHE A 26 38.08 -9.15 1.55
C PHE A 26 36.70 -8.64 1.09
N ASN A 27 36.33 -7.42 1.50
CA ASN A 27 35.12 -6.74 1.02
C ASN A 27 35.34 -5.23 0.80
N PRO A 28 35.72 -4.81 -0.42
CA PRO A 28 35.96 -3.39 -0.73
C PRO A 28 34.74 -2.49 -0.51
N ALA A 29 33.53 -3.03 -0.63
CA ALA A 29 32.29 -2.28 -0.48
C ALA A 29 31.97 -1.93 0.98
N GLU A 30 32.53 -2.67 1.96
CA GLU A 30 32.40 -2.35 3.38
C GLU A 30 33.18 -1.07 3.73
N SER A 31 34.37 -0.88 3.16
CA SER A 31 35.20 0.30 3.34
C SER A 31 34.62 1.56 2.68
N ALA A 32 33.70 1.41 1.73
CA ALA A 32 33.07 2.54 1.06
C ALA A 32 32.18 3.35 2.03
N LYS A 33 32.22 4.69 1.92
CA LYS A 33 31.42 5.60 2.75
C LYS A 33 29.93 5.30 2.59
N LYS A 34 29.22 5.12 3.71
CA LYS A 34 27.76 4.93 3.72
C LYS A 34 27.06 6.24 3.29
N PRO A 35 26.30 6.24 2.19
CA PRO A 35 25.54 7.42 1.79
C PRO A 35 24.45 7.73 2.82
N GLN A 36 24.33 8.99 3.24
CA GLN A 36 23.22 9.42 4.08
C GLN A 36 22.03 9.80 3.20
N VAL A 37 20.89 9.14 3.43
CA VAL A 37 19.65 9.42 2.73
C VAL A 37 18.77 10.28 3.63
N ARG A 38 18.44 11.49 3.16
CA ARG A 38 17.43 12.34 3.79
C ARG A 38 16.07 12.03 3.16
N ILE A 39 15.04 11.82 3.99
CA ILE A 39 13.68 11.55 3.52
C ILE A 39 13.05 12.89 3.13
N SER A 40 12.77 13.08 1.84
CA SER A 40 12.14 14.30 1.31
C SER A 40 10.61 14.27 1.35
N ARG A 41 10.01 13.08 1.49
CA ARG A 41 8.55 12.92 1.51
C ARG A 41 7.96 13.57 2.77
N GLN A 42 7.04 14.51 2.56
CA GLN A 42 6.31 15.17 3.64
C GLN A 42 5.11 14.35 4.11
N ARG A 43 4.65 14.63 5.33
CA ARG A 43 3.40 14.09 5.86
C ARG A 43 2.22 14.87 5.28
N LEU A 44 1.10 14.18 5.11
CA LEU A 44 -0.14 14.78 4.63
C LEU A 44 -1.02 15.11 5.84
N THR A 45 -1.42 16.36 5.97
CA THR A 45 -2.39 16.79 6.97
C THR A 45 -3.82 16.44 6.54
N PHE A 46 -4.75 16.46 7.48
CA PHE A 46 -6.15 16.14 7.17
C PHE A 46 -6.79 17.15 6.22
N ASP A 47 -6.46 18.44 6.39
CA ASP A 47 -7.02 19.51 5.54
C ASP A 47 -6.50 19.40 4.11
N GLU A 48 -5.21 19.08 3.94
CA GLU A 48 -4.63 18.76 2.62
C GLU A 48 -5.27 17.52 2.01
N TRP A 49 -5.47 16.47 2.80
CA TRP A 49 -6.16 15.27 2.34
C TRP A 49 -7.58 15.58 1.87
N MET A 50 -8.33 16.41 2.59
CA MET A 50 -9.69 16.80 2.23
C MET A 50 -9.73 17.61 0.93
N MET A 51 -8.77 18.52 0.71
CA MET A 51 -8.65 19.23 -0.57
C MET A 51 -8.41 18.27 -1.74
N ILE A 52 -7.53 17.29 -1.57
CA ILE A 52 -7.25 16.27 -2.60
C ILE A 52 -8.48 15.38 -2.82
N TYR A 53 -9.14 14.97 -1.74
CA TYR A 53 -10.34 14.12 -1.80
C TYR A 53 -11.47 14.80 -2.59
N ASN A 54 -11.70 16.09 -2.36
CA ASN A 54 -12.70 16.86 -3.11
C ASN A 54 -12.30 17.05 -4.58
N ALA A 55 -11.01 17.27 -4.87
CA ALA A 55 -10.53 17.39 -6.25
C ALA A 55 -10.66 16.07 -7.04
N ALA A 56 -10.46 14.93 -6.36
CA ALA A 56 -10.53 13.58 -6.93
C ALA A 56 -11.94 13.17 -7.40
N GLU A 57 -12.99 13.91 -7.06
CA GLU A 57 -14.37 13.67 -7.52
C GLU A 57 -14.45 13.60 -9.05
N LYS A 58 -13.60 14.36 -9.75
CA LYS A 58 -13.57 14.44 -11.22
C LYS A 58 -12.89 13.25 -11.89
N ASP A 59 -12.04 12.52 -11.16
CA ASP A 59 -11.15 11.48 -11.71
C ASP A 59 -11.74 10.06 -11.62
N GLY A 60 -13.05 9.97 -11.33
CA GLY A 60 -13.81 8.72 -11.33
C GLY A 60 -14.00 8.13 -9.94
N TYR A 61 -15.05 7.30 -9.82
CA TYR A 61 -15.53 6.79 -8.54
C TYR A 61 -14.47 6.01 -7.72
N PHE A 62 -13.53 5.35 -8.41
CA PHE A 62 -12.59 4.44 -7.76
C PHE A 62 -11.57 5.19 -6.89
N LEU A 63 -11.23 6.43 -7.26
CA LEU A 63 -10.16 7.17 -6.60
C LEU A 63 -10.58 7.62 -5.21
N GLN A 64 -11.74 8.28 -5.09
CA GLN A 64 -12.27 8.72 -3.79
C GLN A 64 -12.54 7.54 -2.85
N ARG A 65 -13.14 6.45 -3.35
CA ARG A 65 -13.38 5.23 -2.55
C ARG A 65 -12.06 4.59 -2.09
N GLY A 66 -11.05 4.56 -2.97
CA GLY A 66 -9.72 4.07 -2.61
C GLY A 66 -9.05 4.92 -1.53
N MET A 67 -9.21 6.24 -1.60
CA MET A 67 -8.74 7.16 -0.56
C MET A 67 -9.42 6.92 0.78
N LEU A 68 -10.75 6.72 0.79
CA LEU A 68 -11.51 6.39 2.01
C LEU A 68 -11.07 5.05 2.59
N LEU A 69 -10.97 4.00 1.77
CA LEU A 69 -10.49 2.70 2.23
C LEU A 69 -9.07 2.80 2.81
N ALA A 70 -8.18 3.57 2.19
CA ALA A 70 -6.82 3.78 2.69
C ALA A 70 -6.82 4.48 4.06
N LEU A 71 -7.63 5.53 4.21
CA LEU A 71 -7.70 6.29 5.46
C LEU A 71 -8.33 5.46 6.59
N MET A 72 -9.41 4.74 6.31
CA MET A 72 -10.15 3.95 7.30
C MET A 72 -9.40 2.68 7.73
N THR A 73 -8.78 1.97 6.79
CA THR A 73 -8.14 0.67 7.08
C THR A 73 -6.65 0.79 7.44
N GLY A 74 -6.00 1.91 7.07
CA GLY A 74 -4.56 2.11 7.26
C GLY A 74 -3.68 1.12 6.48
N GLN A 75 -4.23 0.42 5.48
CA GLN A 75 -3.51 -0.61 4.74
C GLN A 75 -2.63 -0.02 3.61
N ARG A 76 -1.68 -0.84 3.13
CA ARG A 76 -0.85 -0.45 1.98
C ARG A 76 -1.70 -0.49 0.71
N LEU A 77 -1.38 0.37 -0.25
CA LEU A 77 -2.10 0.43 -1.53
C LEU A 77 -2.21 -0.94 -2.21
N SER A 78 -1.14 -1.73 -2.23
CA SER A 78 -1.14 -3.08 -2.81
C SER A 78 -2.11 -4.05 -2.14
N ASP A 79 -2.34 -3.88 -0.83
CA ASP A 79 -3.26 -4.71 -0.05
C ASP A 79 -4.70 -4.24 -0.29
N ILE A 80 -4.92 -2.91 -0.35
CA ILE A 80 -6.23 -2.31 -0.68
C ILE A 80 -6.71 -2.74 -2.06
N CYS A 81 -5.84 -2.74 -3.07
CA CYS A 81 -6.18 -3.17 -4.42
C CYS A 81 -6.57 -4.66 -4.52
N LYS A 82 -6.32 -5.47 -3.48
CA LYS A 82 -6.70 -6.89 -3.46
C LYS A 82 -7.88 -7.21 -2.55
N MET A 83 -8.48 -6.22 -1.89
CA MET A 83 -9.63 -6.46 -1.03
C MET A 83 -10.83 -6.91 -1.84
N GLN A 84 -11.46 -8.01 -1.42
CA GLN A 84 -12.68 -8.54 -2.02
C GLN A 84 -13.86 -8.50 -1.04
N PHE A 85 -15.08 -8.47 -1.57
CA PHE A 85 -16.28 -8.53 -0.73
C PHE A 85 -16.39 -9.86 0.04
N SER A 86 -15.80 -10.93 -0.49
CA SER A 86 -15.69 -12.24 0.17
C SER A 86 -14.77 -12.24 1.38
N ASP A 87 -13.87 -11.26 1.50
CA ASP A 87 -12.99 -11.10 2.67
C ASP A 87 -13.74 -10.56 3.89
N ILE A 88 -14.99 -10.15 3.73
CA ILE A 88 -15.83 -9.60 4.79
C ILE A 88 -16.64 -10.73 5.42
N ARG A 89 -16.36 -11.02 6.69
CA ARG A 89 -16.97 -12.11 7.45
C ARG A 89 -17.15 -11.71 8.91
N ASP A 90 -18.31 -12.06 9.48
CA ASP A 90 -18.64 -11.85 10.89
C ASP A 90 -18.50 -10.39 11.38
N GLY A 91 -18.73 -9.41 10.49
CA GLY A 91 -18.58 -7.99 10.81
C GLY A 91 -17.15 -7.46 10.76
N TYR A 92 -16.22 -8.22 10.17
CA TYR A 92 -14.82 -7.82 10.00
C TYR A 92 -14.37 -7.94 8.55
N LEU A 93 -13.53 -7.01 8.11
CA LEU A 93 -12.74 -7.10 6.88
C LEU A 93 -11.42 -7.82 7.18
N HIS A 94 -11.23 -9.00 6.58
CA HIS A 94 -10.02 -9.80 6.76
C HIS A 94 -8.98 -9.42 5.71
N VAL A 95 -7.75 -9.13 6.13
CA VAL A 95 -6.67 -8.71 5.23
C VAL A 95 -5.40 -9.51 5.53
N GLU A 96 -4.81 -10.08 4.49
CA GLU A 96 -3.45 -10.63 4.53
C GLU A 96 -2.49 -9.66 3.85
N GLN A 97 -1.58 -9.07 4.64
CA GLN A 97 -0.63 -8.09 4.14
C GLN A 97 0.45 -8.76 3.29
N GLN A 98 0.56 -8.39 2.01
CA GLN A 98 1.48 -9.04 1.07
C GLN A 98 2.94 -8.90 1.46
N LYS A 99 3.30 -7.76 2.06
CA LYS A 99 4.71 -7.47 2.38
C LYS A 99 5.23 -8.32 3.55
N THR A 100 4.38 -8.64 4.51
CA THR A 100 4.80 -9.26 5.79
C THR A 100 4.12 -10.59 6.07
N GLY A 101 3.08 -10.97 5.32
CA GLY A 101 2.23 -12.13 5.59
C GLY A 101 1.32 -11.99 6.82
N THR A 102 1.26 -10.80 7.43
CA THR A 102 0.46 -10.55 8.62
C THR A 102 -1.03 -10.60 8.28
N ARG A 103 -1.79 -11.38 9.04
CA ARG A 103 -3.25 -11.47 8.93
C ARG A 103 -3.91 -10.62 10.00
N ILE A 104 -4.83 -9.76 9.58
CA ILE A 104 -5.57 -8.87 10.47
C ILE A 104 -7.06 -8.93 10.12
N ALA A 105 -7.90 -8.71 11.13
CA ALA A 105 -9.34 -8.54 10.97
C ALA A 105 -9.71 -7.15 11.45
N ILE A 106 -10.24 -6.31 10.56
CA ILE A 106 -10.59 -4.91 10.84
C ILE A 106 -12.11 -4.82 11.05
N PRO A 107 -12.61 -4.35 12.19
CA PRO A 107 -14.05 -4.28 12.44
C PRO A 107 -14.72 -3.28 11.49
N LEU A 108 -15.84 -3.67 10.89
CA LEU A 108 -16.63 -2.77 10.03
C LEU A 108 -17.21 -1.58 10.80
N ALA A 109 -17.42 -1.75 12.11
CA ALA A 109 -17.85 -0.70 13.02
C ALA A 109 -16.77 0.38 13.28
N LEU A 110 -15.54 0.23 12.76
CA LEU A 110 -14.48 1.22 12.88
C LEU A 110 -14.96 2.56 12.30
N ARG A 111 -14.93 3.62 13.10
CA ARG A 111 -15.44 4.95 12.75
C ARG A 111 -14.32 5.99 12.69
N CYS A 112 -14.39 6.87 11.70
CA CYS A 112 -13.60 8.10 11.66
C CYS A 112 -14.51 9.28 12.00
N ASP A 113 -14.34 9.85 13.19
CA ASP A 113 -15.20 10.95 13.67
C ASP A 113 -15.09 12.21 12.81
N LYS A 114 -13.91 12.50 12.26
CA LYS A 114 -13.71 13.65 11.37
C LYS A 114 -14.50 13.56 10.06
N LEU A 115 -14.71 12.36 9.55
CA LEU A 115 -15.49 12.12 8.34
C LEU A 115 -16.94 11.73 8.65
N ASN A 116 -17.23 11.41 9.91
CA ASN A 116 -18.52 10.88 10.35
C ASN A 116 -18.93 9.61 9.57
N LEU A 117 -17.96 8.75 9.24
CA LEU A 117 -18.15 7.52 8.48
C LEU A 117 -17.61 6.31 9.23
N THR A 118 -18.28 5.18 9.05
CA THR A 118 -17.78 3.85 9.44
C THR A 118 -17.11 3.15 8.26
N LEU A 119 -16.30 2.13 8.53
CA LEU A 119 -15.74 1.28 7.48
C LEU A 119 -16.85 0.58 6.71
N ASP A 120 -17.95 0.22 7.36
CA ASP A 120 -19.13 -0.35 6.73
C ASP A 120 -19.77 0.59 5.69
N ASP A 121 -19.88 1.89 6.01
CA ASP A 121 -20.38 2.90 5.07
C ASP A 121 -19.49 2.99 3.83
N VAL A 122 -18.16 2.95 4.02
CA VAL A 122 -17.20 3.01 2.92
C VAL A 122 -17.27 1.75 2.06
N VAL A 123 -17.29 0.56 2.67
CA VAL A 123 -17.44 -0.71 1.95
C VAL A 123 -18.75 -0.76 1.17
N SER A 124 -19.85 -0.33 1.79
CA SER A 124 -21.17 -0.28 1.15
C SER A 124 -21.16 0.68 -0.03
N SER A 125 -20.50 1.84 0.09
CA SER A 125 -20.33 2.77 -1.02
C SER A 125 -19.53 2.19 -2.18
N CYS A 126 -18.68 1.18 -1.93
CA CYS A 126 -17.91 0.49 -2.97
C CYS A 126 -18.73 -0.47 -3.82
N ARG A 127 -19.93 -0.86 -3.38
CA ARG A 127 -20.88 -1.59 -4.23
C ARG A 127 -21.56 -0.62 -5.18
N ASP A 128 -21.33 -0.79 -6.46
CA ASP A 128 -22.02 -0.05 -7.52
C ASP A 128 -22.76 -1.01 -8.46
N CYS A 129 -23.20 -0.51 -9.62
CA CYS A 129 -23.94 -1.30 -10.60
C CYS A 129 -23.09 -2.34 -11.34
N VAL A 130 -21.78 -2.38 -11.12
CA VAL A 130 -20.89 -3.35 -11.75
C VAL A 130 -20.69 -4.54 -10.82
N LEU A 131 -20.99 -5.74 -11.33
CA LEU A 131 -20.73 -6.98 -10.61
C LEU A 131 -19.23 -7.27 -10.60
N SER A 132 -18.57 -6.95 -9.48
CA SER A 132 -17.15 -7.20 -9.24
C SER A 132 -16.94 -7.90 -7.89
N PRO A 133 -16.04 -8.88 -7.80
CA PRO A 133 -15.65 -9.45 -6.51
C PRO A 133 -14.81 -8.48 -5.67
N TRP A 134 -14.18 -7.48 -6.30
CA TRP A 134 -13.25 -6.54 -5.66
C TRP A 134 -13.96 -5.30 -5.13
N LEU A 135 -13.53 -4.81 -3.96
CA LEU A 135 -14.02 -3.54 -3.39
C LEU A 135 -13.70 -2.37 -4.33
N LEU A 136 -12.48 -2.33 -4.86
CA LEU A 136 -12.09 -1.38 -5.88
C LEU A 136 -11.97 -2.10 -7.21
N HIS A 137 -12.67 -1.60 -8.20
CA HIS A 137 -12.58 -2.07 -9.57
C HIS A 137 -12.58 -0.86 -10.51
N HIS A 138 -12.18 -1.09 -11.76
CA HIS A 138 -12.26 -0.07 -12.79
C HIS A 138 -13.40 -0.48 -13.73
N PRO A 139 -14.33 0.42 -14.07
CA PRO A 139 -15.34 0.11 -15.05
C PRO A 139 -14.60 -0.05 -16.39
N SER A 140 -14.74 -1.21 -17.03
CA SER A 140 -14.25 -1.37 -18.39
C SER A 140 -15.02 -0.38 -19.25
N ARG A 141 -14.32 0.61 -19.82
CA ARG A 141 -14.88 1.39 -20.94
C ARG A 141 -15.25 0.37 -22.01
N GLU A 142 -16.55 0.17 -22.25
CA GLU A 142 -16.99 -0.33 -23.54
C GLU A 142 -16.34 0.59 -24.59
N ARG A 143 -15.59 -0.01 -25.50
CA ARG A 143 -15.13 0.69 -26.69
C ARG A 143 -16.40 0.96 -27.49
N ASP A 144 -16.91 2.18 -27.41
CA ASP A 144 -17.92 2.67 -28.34
C ASP A 144 -17.41 2.35 -29.75
N SER A 145 -18.22 1.59 -30.49
CA SER A 145 -17.93 1.09 -31.83
C SER A 145 -18.25 2.14 -32.87
#